data_AF-A0A1B6LB88-F1
#
_entry.id   AF-A0A1B6LB88-F1
#
_cell.length_a   1.000
_cell.length_b   1.000
_cell.length_c   1.000
_cell.angle_alpha   90.00
_cell.angle_beta   90.00
_cell.angle_gamma   90.00
#
_symmetry.space_group_name_H-M   'P 1'
#
loop_
_entity.id
_entity.type
_entity.pdbx_description
1 polymer ?
#
loop_
_entity_poly.entity_id
_entity_poly.type
_entity_poly.pdbx_seq_one_letter_code
_entity_poly.pdbx_strand_id
1 'polypeptide(L)'
;MHFYTTNFKIDVINIECIAVIVFSIISCSVSYKVSYIPNARMAQRSLIVYYSLRETLNTFDTPKYANDSRVKEMLHAFHHDCQLTPREEQRLEDFESDGNARRKPLIVVEGTERDTRRMVAKKLAYNMGAMLMSSPPTCLNPMRDYFTDNLVLRRAYFSLCMYAIAINVTRNWYNHTVVVAGYW
;
A
#
# COMPACT_ATOMS: atom_id res chain seq x y z
N MET A 1 48.10 -7.45 12.02
CA MET A 1 46.82 -8.01 11.53
C MET A 1 46.39 -9.07 12.53
N HIS A 2 45.59 -8.68 13.55
CA HIS A 2 45.16 -9.58 14.61
C HIS A 2 43.82 -10.22 14.23
N PHE A 3 43.81 -11.54 14.09
CA PHE A 3 42.59 -12.34 13.98
C PHE A 3 42.02 -12.55 15.38
N TYR A 4 40.80 -12.08 15.63
CA TYR A 4 40.01 -12.44 16.79
C TYR A 4 39.25 -13.74 16.49
N THR A 5 39.61 -14.82 17.18
CA THR A 5 38.80 -16.04 17.26
C THR A 5 37.86 -15.92 18.45
N THR A 6 36.57 -15.73 18.19
CA THR A 6 35.54 -15.83 19.23
C THR A 6 35.18 -17.30 19.44
N ASN A 7 35.63 -17.87 20.55
CA ASN A 7 35.17 -19.17 21.02
C ASN A 7 33.72 -19.03 21.51
N PHE A 8 32.77 -19.48 20.69
CA PHE A 8 31.36 -19.55 21.06
C PHE A 8 31.16 -20.75 22.00
N LYS A 9 31.19 -20.51 23.32
CA LYS A 9 30.73 -21.50 24.30
C LYS A 9 29.21 -21.56 24.25
N ILE A 10 28.67 -22.67 23.75
CA ILE A 10 27.26 -23.01 23.91
C ILE A 10 27.12 -23.52 25.34
N ASP A 11 26.67 -22.65 26.24
CA ASP A 11 26.22 -23.07 27.56
C ASP A 11 25.07 -24.08 27.39
N VAL A 12 25.16 -25.17 28.13
CA VAL A 12 24.21 -26.28 28.11
C VAL A 12 22.81 -25.71 28.38
N ILE A 13 22.05 -25.49 27.31
CA ILE A 13 20.66 -25.06 27.39
C ILE A 13 19.95 -26.16 28.17
N ASN A 14 19.48 -25.81 29.36
CA ASN A 14 18.80 -26.69 30.28
C ASN A 14 17.71 -27.45 29.51
N ILE A 15 17.73 -28.79 29.57
CA ILE A 15 16.81 -29.67 28.82
C ILE A 15 15.35 -29.29 29.10
N GLU A 16 15.07 -28.73 30.27
CA GLU A 16 13.75 -28.18 30.62
C GLU A 16 13.34 -26.99 29.72
N CYS A 17 14.26 -26.10 29.33
CA CYS A 17 13.98 -25.00 28.40
C CYS A 17 13.66 -25.51 26.99
N ILE A 18 14.38 -26.54 26.52
CA ILE A 18 14.10 -27.15 25.21
C ILE A 18 12.74 -27.86 25.26
N ALA A 19 12.44 -28.56 26.35
CA ALA A 19 11.14 -29.20 26.54
C ALA A 19 10.00 -28.17 26.54
N VAL A 20 10.15 -27.02 27.22
CA VAL A 20 9.13 -25.95 27.22
C VAL A 20 8.96 -25.32 25.84
N ILE A 21 10.05 -25.09 25.10
CA ILE A 21 9.96 -24.53 23.73
C ILE A 21 9.30 -25.55 22.79
N VAL A 22 9.68 -26.82 22.86
CA VAL A 22 9.08 -27.89 22.04
C VAL A 22 7.62 -28.11 22.42
N PHE A 23 7.25 -28.09 23.71
CA PHE A 23 5.86 -28.19 24.15
C PHE A 23 5.05 -26.96 23.73
N SER A 24 5.65 -25.76 23.71
CA SER A 24 5.03 -24.53 23.21
C SER A 24 4.81 -24.60 21.70
N ILE A 25 5.77 -25.13 20.93
CA ILE A 25 5.63 -25.33 19.48
C ILE A 25 4.56 -26.39 19.19
N ILE A 26 4.57 -27.53 19.90
CA ILE A 26 3.57 -28.60 19.72
C ILE A 26 2.17 -28.12 20.14
N SER A 27 2.03 -27.38 21.23
CA SER A 27 0.73 -26.80 21.64
C SER A 27 0.28 -25.66 20.71
N CYS A 28 1.19 -24.89 20.11
CA CYS A 28 0.86 -23.96 19.01
C CYS A 28 0.50 -24.68 17.70
N SER A 29 0.98 -25.92 17.49
CA SER A 29 0.70 -26.68 16.26
C SER A 29 -0.73 -27.25 16.22
N VAL A 30 -1.45 -27.27 17.34
CA VAL A 30 -2.75 -27.96 17.48
C VAL A 30 -3.96 -27.02 17.37
N SER A 31 -3.80 -25.74 17.03
CA SER A 31 -4.96 -24.89 16.72
C SER A 31 -4.73 -23.84 15.64
N TYR A 32 -4.20 -24.24 14.49
CA TYR A 32 -4.66 -23.63 13.24
C TYR A 32 -5.92 -24.37 12.79
N LYS A 33 -7.07 -24.01 13.38
CA LYS A 33 -8.33 -24.21 12.67
C LYS A 33 -8.29 -23.29 11.45
N VAL A 34 -7.74 -23.79 10.34
CA VAL A 34 -8.12 -23.31 9.02
C VAL A 34 -9.62 -23.54 8.96
N SER A 35 -10.40 -22.48 9.17
CA SER A 35 -11.82 -22.49 8.90
C SER A 35 -11.96 -22.79 7.41
N TYR A 36 -12.19 -24.06 7.09
CA TYR A 36 -12.68 -24.48 5.80
C TYR A 36 -14.05 -23.82 5.66
N ILE A 37 -14.11 -22.69 4.95
CA ILE A 37 -15.38 -22.03 4.62
C ILE A 37 -16.00 -22.88 3.52
N PRO A 38 -16.99 -23.73 3.79
CA PRO A 38 -17.68 -24.44 2.73
C PRO A 38 -18.68 -23.43 2.19
N ASN A 39 -18.37 -22.79 1.07
CA ASN A 39 -19.34 -22.46 0.01
C ASN A 39 -18.72 -21.54 -1.04
N ALA A 40 -18.35 -22.13 -2.17
CA ALA A 40 -18.16 -21.46 -3.45
C ALA A 40 -19.37 -20.58 -3.88
N ARG A 41 -20.52 -20.67 -3.19
CA ARG A 41 -21.67 -19.78 -3.37
C ARG A 41 -21.49 -18.35 -2.80
N MET A 42 -20.52 -18.10 -1.91
CA MET A 42 -20.13 -16.74 -1.49
C MET A 42 -18.98 -16.15 -2.32
N ALA A 43 -18.26 -16.99 -3.10
CA ALA A 43 -17.16 -16.58 -3.96
C ALA A 43 -17.59 -15.67 -5.13
N GLN A 44 -18.90 -15.41 -5.27
CA GLN A 44 -19.49 -14.56 -6.29
C GLN A 44 -20.34 -13.43 -5.70
N ARG A 45 -20.00 -12.91 -4.52
CA ARG A 45 -20.15 -11.46 -4.33
C ARG A 45 -19.07 -10.83 -5.20
N SER A 46 -19.45 -10.42 -6.41
CA SER A 46 -18.57 -9.82 -7.41
C SER A 46 -17.48 -9.00 -6.73
N LEU A 47 -16.23 -9.43 -6.87
CA LEU A 47 -15.12 -8.59 -6.45
C LEU A 47 -15.22 -7.33 -7.30
N ILE A 48 -15.78 -6.26 -6.73
CA ILE A 48 -15.79 -4.95 -7.35
C ILE A 48 -14.31 -4.54 -7.42
N VAL A 49 -13.76 -4.65 -8.62
CA VAL A 49 -12.42 -4.27 -9.02
C VAL A 49 -12.63 -3.28 -10.15
N TYR A 50 -12.09 -2.08 -9.97
CA TYR A 50 -12.08 -1.06 -11.00
C TYR A 50 -10.84 -1.29 -11.83
N TYR A 51 -10.90 -1.19 -13.16
CA TYR A 51 -9.74 -1.35 -14.06
C TYR A 51 -9.27 -0.03 -14.69
N SER A 52 -10.05 1.04 -14.51
CA SER A 52 -9.74 2.36 -15.05
C SER A 52 -10.17 3.48 -14.11
N LEU A 53 -9.52 4.65 -14.26
CA LEU A 53 -9.92 5.87 -13.56
C LEU A 53 -11.37 6.23 -13.92
N ARG A 54 -11.74 6.09 -15.19
CA ARG A 54 -13.11 6.32 -15.67
C ARG A 54 -14.13 5.45 -14.95
N GLU A 55 -13.87 4.15 -14.81
CA GLU A 55 -14.78 3.24 -14.11
C GLU A 55 -14.91 3.58 -12.62
N THR A 56 -13.80 3.99 -12.02
CA THR A 56 -13.78 4.47 -10.63
C THR A 56 -14.65 5.73 -10.47
N LEU A 57 -14.45 6.73 -11.34
CA LEU A 57 -15.20 7.99 -11.32
C LEU A 57 -16.69 7.79 -11.60
N ASN A 58 -17.04 6.97 -12.59
CA ASN A 58 -18.42 6.63 -12.93
C ASN A 58 -19.21 6.06 -11.75
N THR A 59 -18.54 5.40 -10.80
CA THR A 59 -19.22 4.92 -9.58
C THR A 59 -19.79 6.09 -8.78
N PHE A 60 -19.01 7.17 -8.62
CA PHE A 60 -19.41 8.34 -7.85
C PHE A 60 -20.48 9.17 -8.56
N ASP A 61 -20.48 9.17 -9.90
CA ASP A 61 -21.44 9.90 -10.73
C ASP A 61 -22.84 9.26 -10.80
N THR A 62 -23.01 8.06 -10.22
CA THR A 62 -24.35 7.43 -10.20
C THR A 62 -25.34 8.29 -9.42
N PRO A 63 -26.64 8.36 -9.82
CA PRO A 63 -27.65 9.16 -9.14
C PRO A 63 -27.78 8.85 -7.64
N LYS A 64 -27.38 7.63 -7.24
CA LYS A 64 -27.34 7.17 -5.86
C LYS A 64 -26.34 7.95 -4.99
N TYR A 65 -25.22 8.40 -5.56
CA TYR A 65 -24.12 9.03 -4.81
C TYR A 65 -23.86 10.48 -5.22
N ALA A 66 -24.46 10.95 -6.31
CA ALA A 66 -24.29 12.32 -6.84
C ALA A 66 -24.53 13.43 -5.81
N ASN A 67 -25.37 13.21 -4.79
CA ASN A 67 -25.68 14.17 -3.74
C ASN A 67 -24.98 13.93 -2.40
N ASP A 68 -24.14 12.90 -2.28
CA ASP A 68 -23.40 12.62 -1.04
C ASP A 68 -22.28 13.66 -0.86
N SER A 69 -22.30 14.40 0.26
CA SER A 69 -21.32 15.46 0.54
C SER A 69 -19.89 14.92 0.69
N ARG A 70 -19.73 13.71 1.24
CA ARG A 70 -18.44 13.04 1.40
C ARG A 70 -17.82 12.72 0.04
N VAL A 71 -18.65 12.32 -0.92
CA VAL A 71 -18.23 12.06 -2.30
C VAL A 71 -17.80 13.35 -2.98
N LYS A 72 -18.58 14.43 -2.85
CA LYS A 72 -18.25 15.74 -3.41
C LYS A 72 -16.93 16.28 -2.87
N GLU A 73 -16.71 16.21 -1.57
CA GLU A 73 -15.48 16.65 -0.92
C GLU A 73 -14.26 15.83 -1.38
N MET A 74 -14.38 14.50 -1.41
CA MET A 74 -13.33 13.62 -1.90
C MET A 74 -12.99 13.88 -3.37
N LEU A 75 -13.99 14.05 -4.24
CA LEU A 75 -13.77 14.37 -5.65
C LEU A 75 -13.13 15.75 -5.83
N HIS A 76 -13.55 16.75 -5.04
CA HIS A 76 -12.89 18.06 -5.03
C HIS A 76 -11.40 17.92 -4.69
N ALA A 77 -11.06 17.21 -3.61
CA ALA A 77 -9.67 16.98 -3.24
C ALA A 77 -8.89 16.22 -4.32
N PHE A 78 -9.51 15.23 -4.96
CA PHE A 78 -8.87 14.53 -6.08
C PHE A 78 -8.59 15.46 -7.26
N HIS A 79 -9.56 16.27 -7.68
CA HIS A 79 -9.45 17.13 -8.86
C HIS A 79 -8.62 18.41 -8.64
N HIS A 80 -8.45 18.86 -7.39
CA HIS A 80 -7.74 20.11 -7.09
C HIS A 80 -6.48 19.90 -6.25
N ASP A 81 -6.50 19.03 -5.24
CA ASP A 81 -5.40 18.91 -4.28
C ASP A 81 -4.41 17.79 -4.65
N CYS A 82 -4.89 16.72 -5.31
CA CYS A 82 -4.03 15.61 -5.72
C CYS A 82 -3.32 15.85 -7.06
N GLN A 83 -3.83 16.77 -7.89
CA GLN A 83 -3.31 17.01 -9.24
C GLN A 83 -1.92 17.64 -9.21
N LEU A 84 -1.26 17.60 -10.36
CA LEU A 84 -0.01 18.33 -10.57
C LEU A 84 -0.32 19.82 -10.69
N THR A 85 0.56 20.64 -10.17
CA THR A 85 0.55 22.07 -10.48
C THR A 85 1.05 22.30 -11.91
N PRO A 86 0.69 23.41 -12.58
CA PRO A 86 1.18 23.71 -13.94
C PRO A 86 2.71 23.67 -14.07
N ARG A 87 3.41 24.07 -12.99
CA ARG A 87 4.88 24.01 -12.92
C ARG A 87 5.41 22.58 -12.85
N GLU A 88 4.70 21.68 -12.19
CA GLU A 88 5.08 20.26 -12.12
C GLU A 88 4.77 19.55 -13.43
N GLU A 89 3.66 19.87 -14.09
CA GLU A 89 3.34 19.37 -15.43
C GLU A 89 4.42 19.77 -16.43
N GLN A 90 4.78 21.05 -16.50
CA GLN A 90 5.85 21.52 -17.38
C GLN A 90 7.18 20.81 -17.11
N ARG A 91 7.54 20.62 -15.85
CA ARG A 91 8.77 19.87 -15.48
C ARG A 91 8.75 18.42 -15.95
N LEU A 92 7.58 17.77 -15.93
CA LEU A 92 7.44 16.42 -16.44
C LEU A 92 7.57 16.38 -17.96
N GLU A 93 6.95 17.33 -18.67
CA GLU A 93 7.09 17.45 -20.12
C GLU A 93 8.56 17.68 -20.52
N ASP A 94 9.25 18.60 -19.85
CA ASP A 94 10.68 18.85 -20.05
C ASP A 94 11.51 17.59 -19.82
N PHE A 95 11.26 16.86 -18.73
CA PHE A 95 11.96 15.61 -18.43
C PHE A 95 11.67 14.50 -19.43
N GLU A 96 10.42 14.35 -19.89
CA GLU A 96 10.03 13.32 -20.86
C GLU A 96 10.49 13.63 -22.28
N SER A 97 10.72 14.90 -22.60
CA SER A 97 11.29 15.33 -23.88
C SER A 97 12.80 15.13 -23.97
N ASP A 98 13.51 15.01 -22.84
CA ASP A 98 14.94 14.71 -22.82
C ASP A 98 15.18 13.21 -23.09
N GLY A 99 15.69 12.88 -24.27
CA GLY A 99 15.99 11.49 -24.68
C GLY A 99 17.04 10.78 -23.81
N ASN A 100 17.78 11.50 -22.96
CA ASN A 100 18.73 10.92 -22.00
C ASN A 100 18.15 10.77 -20.59
N ALA A 101 16.97 11.34 -20.31
CA ALA A 101 16.35 11.28 -19.00
C ALA A 101 15.97 9.83 -18.64
N ARG A 102 16.28 9.44 -17.39
CA ARG A 102 15.96 8.11 -16.86
C ARG A 102 15.16 8.25 -15.58
N ARG A 103 13.94 7.69 -15.58
CA ARG A 103 13.11 7.58 -14.38
C ARG A 103 13.83 6.74 -13.33
N LYS A 104 13.77 7.18 -12.09
CA LYS A 104 14.16 6.38 -10.93
C LYS A 104 13.14 5.26 -10.70
N PRO A 105 13.53 4.16 -10.04
CA PRO A 105 12.63 3.04 -9.81
C PRO A 105 11.41 3.41 -8.96
N LEU A 106 10.27 2.85 -9.32
CA LEU A 106 9.12 2.69 -8.44
C LEU A 106 9.15 1.26 -7.88
N ILE A 107 9.16 1.13 -6.56
CA ILE A 107 9.17 -0.15 -5.86
C ILE A 107 7.86 -0.27 -5.08
N VAL A 108 7.11 -1.32 -5.36
CA VAL A 108 5.87 -1.62 -4.64
C VAL A 108 6.12 -2.81 -3.72
N VAL A 109 5.82 -2.64 -2.43
CA VAL A 109 5.87 -3.73 -1.45
C VAL A 109 4.46 -4.23 -1.21
N GLU A 110 4.20 -5.47 -1.61
CA GLU A 110 2.94 -6.17 -1.41
C GLU A 110 2.96 -7.18 -0.26
N GLY A 111 1.77 -7.48 0.25
CA GLY A 111 1.59 -8.41 1.36
C GLY A 111 0.16 -8.41 1.90
N THR A 112 -0.24 -9.52 2.51
CA THR A 112 -1.58 -9.72 3.09
C THR A 112 -1.78 -8.96 4.39
N GLU A 113 -0.75 -8.90 5.23
CA GLU A 113 -0.78 -8.20 6.52
C GLU A 113 -0.29 -6.77 6.34
N ARG A 114 -1.15 -5.81 6.70
CA ARG A 114 -0.98 -4.39 6.38
C ARG A 114 0.20 -3.78 7.13
N ASP A 115 0.37 -4.09 8.41
CA ASP A 115 1.36 -3.42 9.26
C ASP A 115 2.78 -3.90 8.95
N THR A 116 2.95 -5.18 8.67
CA THR A 116 4.17 -5.81 8.19
C THR A 116 4.56 -5.24 6.84
N ARG A 117 3.60 -5.15 5.89
CA ARG A 117 3.85 -4.52 4.58
C ARG A 117 4.35 -3.09 4.71
N ARG A 118 3.71 -2.29 5.58
CA ARG A 118 4.13 -0.91 5.86
C ARG A 118 5.50 -0.85 6.54
N MET A 119 5.79 -1.75 7.47
CA MET A 119 7.08 -1.82 8.15
C MET A 119 8.21 -2.15 7.17
N VAL A 120 8.01 -3.14 6.29
CA VAL A 120 8.97 -3.53 5.27
C VAL A 120 9.22 -2.38 4.30
N ALA A 121 8.16 -1.76 3.76
CA ALA A 121 8.29 -0.60 2.88
C ALA A 121 9.04 0.57 3.54
N LYS A 122 8.74 0.86 4.81
CA LYS A 122 9.43 1.92 5.57
C LYS A 122 10.91 1.61 5.76
N LYS A 123 11.27 0.39 6.16
CA LYS A 123 12.66 -0.03 6.33
C LYS A 123 13.42 -0.01 5.00
N LEU A 124 12.79 -0.48 3.93
CA LEU A 124 13.36 -0.46 2.58
C LEU A 124 13.63 0.98 2.11
N ALA A 125 12.65 1.86 2.25
CA ALA A 125 12.79 3.26 1.86
C ALA A 125 13.93 3.96 2.63
N TYR A 126 13.99 3.75 3.94
CA TYR A 126 15.04 4.29 4.80
C TYR A 126 16.43 3.82 4.37
N ASN A 127 16.62 2.51 4.17
CA ASN A 127 17.93 1.94 3.82
C ASN A 127 18.41 2.38 2.42
N MET A 128 17.50 2.70 1.51
CA MET A 128 17.82 3.13 0.14
C MET A 128 17.93 4.65 -0.02
N GLY A 129 17.62 5.44 1.02
CA GLY A 129 17.42 6.88 0.86
C GLY A 129 16.28 7.22 -0.13
N ALA A 130 15.29 6.34 -0.23
CA ALA A 130 14.16 6.46 -1.14
C ALA A 130 12.98 7.18 -0.47
N MET A 131 12.09 7.73 -1.30
CA MET A 131 10.88 8.40 -0.82
C MET A 131 9.79 7.36 -0.54
N LEU A 132 9.28 7.33 0.69
CA LEU A 132 8.13 6.48 1.06
C LEU A 132 6.82 7.22 0.76
N MET A 133 5.96 6.62 -0.07
CA MET A 133 4.62 7.12 -0.35
C MET A 133 3.58 6.45 0.55
N SER A 134 2.64 7.26 1.04
CA SER A 134 1.51 6.76 1.84
C SER A 134 0.39 6.22 0.95
N SER A 135 -0.28 5.17 1.43
CA SER A 135 -1.54 4.68 0.89
C SER A 135 -2.59 4.63 2.04
N PRO A 136 -3.63 5.49 2.02
CA PRO A 136 -3.96 6.49 0.99
C PRO A 136 -2.97 7.68 0.92
N PRO A 137 -2.94 8.44 -0.19
CA PRO A 137 -2.07 9.61 -0.34
C PRO A 137 -2.53 10.78 0.53
N THR A 138 -1.62 11.71 0.86
CA THR A 138 -1.89 12.83 1.78
C THR A 138 -3.14 13.64 1.43
N CYS A 139 -3.38 13.92 0.13
CA CYS A 139 -4.55 14.68 -0.32
C CYS A 139 -5.90 13.98 -0.05
N LEU A 140 -5.91 12.64 0.07
CA LEU A 140 -7.13 11.85 0.31
C LEU A 140 -7.17 11.19 1.68
N ASN A 141 -6.06 11.20 2.43
CA ASN A 141 -5.97 10.57 3.74
C ASN A 141 -6.99 11.11 4.77
N PRO A 142 -7.36 12.41 4.79
CA PRO A 142 -8.43 12.91 5.66
C PRO A 142 -9.77 12.20 5.45
N MET A 143 -10.07 11.76 4.21
CA MET A 143 -11.33 11.09 3.86
C MET A 143 -11.29 9.57 4.02
N ARG A 144 -10.21 9.00 4.58
CA ARG A 144 -9.97 7.54 4.63
C ARG A 144 -11.12 6.74 5.22
N ASP A 145 -11.79 7.32 6.21
CA ASP A 145 -12.85 6.65 6.96
C ASP A 145 -14.27 7.09 6.54
N TYR A 146 -14.41 7.91 5.49
CA TYR A 146 -15.71 8.44 5.04
C TYR A 146 -16.71 7.36 4.65
N PHE A 147 -16.23 6.24 4.10
CA PHE A 147 -17.07 5.20 3.49
C PHE A 147 -16.95 3.84 4.20
N THR A 148 -16.66 3.81 5.50
CA THR A 148 -16.61 2.55 6.27
C THR A 148 -17.94 1.80 6.27
N ASP A 149 -19.04 2.50 6.07
CA ASP A 149 -20.42 2.03 6.00
C ASP A 149 -20.85 1.50 4.61
N ASN A 150 -20.13 1.85 3.53
CA ASN A 150 -20.50 1.49 2.17
C ASN A 150 -19.33 0.83 1.41
N LEU A 151 -19.41 -0.49 1.23
CA LEU A 151 -18.35 -1.27 0.58
C LEU A 151 -18.05 -0.84 -0.86
N VAL A 152 -19.06 -0.40 -1.62
CA VAL A 152 -18.87 0.04 -3.02
C VAL A 152 -18.07 1.33 -3.05
N LEU A 153 -18.50 2.35 -2.28
CA LEU A 153 -17.79 3.62 -2.19
C LEU A 153 -16.40 3.45 -1.56
N ARG A 154 -16.25 2.56 -0.57
CA ARG A 154 -14.95 2.26 0.03
C ARG A 154 -13.96 1.71 -1.00
N ARG A 155 -14.39 0.78 -1.85
CA ARG A 155 -13.56 0.22 -2.91
C ARG A 155 -13.23 1.25 -3.99
N ALA A 156 -14.22 2.04 -4.41
CA ALA A 156 -14.00 3.12 -5.36
C ALA A 156 -13.02 4.18 -4.81
N TYR A 157 -13.13 4.53 -3.53
CA TYR A 157 -12.21 5.44 -2.85
C TYR A 157 -10.77 4.91 -2.88
N PHE A 158 -10.54 3.65 -2.52
CA PHE A 158 -9.19 3.08 -2.57
C PHE A 158 -8.67 2.93 -3.99
N SER A 159 -9.53 2.66 -4.98
CA SER A 159 -9.16 2.72 -6.41
C SER A 159 -8.72 4.13 -6.81
N LEU A 160 -9.46 5.17 -6.41
CA LEU A 160 -9.12 6.56 -6.67
C LEU A 160 -7.79 6.95 -6.02
N CYS A 161 -7.54 6.45 -4.81
CA CYS A 161 -6.25 6.62 -4.13
C CYS A 161 -5.08 6.06 -4.93
N MET A 162 -5.24 4.95 -5.65
CA MET A 162 -4.15 4.40 -6.49
C MET A 162 -3.79 5.33 -7.64
N TYR A 163 -4.79 5.95 -8.28
CA TYR A 163 -4.54 6.97 -9.30
C TYR A 163 -3.89 8.24 -8.72
N ALA A 164 -4.33 8.69 -7.54
CA ALA A 164 -3.68 9.82 -6.86
C ALA A 164 -2.24 9.50 -6.42
N ILE A 165 -1.95 8.26 -6.00
CA ILE A 165 -0.58 7.79 -5.74
C ILE A 165 0.24 7.83 -7.02
N ALA A 166 -0.30 7.37 -8.16
CA ALA A 166 0.40 7.43 -9.45
C ALA A 166 0.79 8.87 -9.81
N ILE A 167 -0.11 9.85 -9.62
CA ILE A 167 0.20 11.28 -9.80
C ILE A 167 1.31 11.75 -8.85
N ASN A 168 1.33 11.28 -7.61
CA ASN A 168 2.39 11.66 -6.67
C ASN A 168 3.74 10.98 -7.01
N VAL A 169 3.72 9.77 -7.57
CA VAL A 169 4.92 9.08 -8.07
C VAL A 169 5.51 9.85 -9.25
N THR A 170 4.71 10.22 -10.25
CA THR A 170 5.21 10.98 -11.41
C THR A 170 5.88 12.27 -10.97
N ARG A 171 5.31 12.94 -9.96
CA ARG A 171 5.88 14.15 -9.33
C ARG A 171 7.30 14.00 -8.76
N ASN A 172 7.74 12.77 -8.46
CA ASN A 172 8.98 12.51 -7.71
C ASN A 172 9.98 11.57 -8.42
N TRP A 173 9.53 10.74 -9.35
CA TRP A 173 10.34 9.66 -9.93
C TRP A 173 11.51 10.12 -10.81
N TYR A 174 11.64 11.41 -11.15
CA TYR A 174 12.81 11.92 -11.86
C TYR A 174 14.00 12.16 -10.91
N ASN A 175 13.72 12.43 -9.63
CA ASN A 175 14.74 12.73 -8.62
C ASN A 175 14.97 11.59 -7.64
N HIS A 176 13.91 10.89 -7.24
CA HIS A 176 13.96 9.93 -6.14
C HIS A 176 13.43 8.57 -6.56
N THR A 177 14.08 7.51 -6.07
CA THR A 177 13.45 6.19 -6.00
C THR A 177 12.23 6.30 -5.10
N VAL A 178 11.11 5.72 -5.52
CA VAL A 178 9.85 5.80 -4.78
C VAL A 178 9.46 4.42 -4.29
N VAL A 179 9.09 4.30 -3.00
CA VAL A 179 8.61 3.06 -2.38
C VAL A 179 7.16 3.24 -1.95
N VAL A 180 6.28 2.31 -2.34
CA VAL A 180 4.85 2.31 -1.98
C VAL A 180 4.50 1.06 -1.18
N ALA A 181 3.72 1.21 -0.11
CA ALA A 181 3.28 0.12 0.75
C ALA A 181 1.86 -0.35 0.40
N GLY A 182 1.76 -1.25 -0.58
CA GLY A 182 0.49 -1.71 -1.15
C GLY A 182 -0.01 -0.78 -2.25
N TYR A 183 -0.26 -1.38 -3.40
CA TYR A 183 -0.80 -0.81 -4.61
C TYR A 183 -1.98 -1.68 -5.09
N TRP A 184 -2.29 -1.60 -6.40
CA TRP A 184 -3.40 -2.28 -7.08
C TRP A 184 -3.50 -3.78 -6.80
#